data_AF-A0A3R9TBR3-F1
#
_entry.id   AF-A0A3R9TBR3-F1
#
_cell.length_a   1.000
_cell.length_b   1.000
_cell.length_c   1.000
_cell.angle_alpha   90.00
_cell.angle_beta   90.00
_cell.angle_gamma   90.00
#
_symmetry.space_group_name_H-M   'P 1'
#
loop_
_entity.id
_entity.type
_entity.pdbx_description
1 polymer ?
#
loop_
_entity_poly.entity_id
_entity_poly.type
_entity_poly.pdbx_seq_one_letter_code
_entity_poly.pdbx_strand_id
1 'polypeptide(L)'
;YSLSKEIQDEMRRQTIAMAKELGVVGLMNVQFAVKGNDIYVLEVNPRASRTVPFVSKCIGESLAKVAARCMAGQSLESQGFTKEIIPNRFAVKEAVFPFAKFPGVDPMLGPEMKSTGEVMGVGQTFGEAFYKAVLGSND
;
A
#
# COMPACT_ATOMS: atom_id res chain seq x y z
N TYR A 1 -6.00 -5.57 11.92
CA TYR A 1 -6.49 -5.97 13.26
C TYR A 1 -6.24 -4.89 14.29
N SER A 2 -5.08 -4.21 14.23
CA SER A 2 -4.65 -3.22 15.23
C SER A 2 -5.21 -1.80 15.04
N LEU A 3 -5.66 -1.44 13.84
CA LEU A 3 -6.31 -0.15 13.58
C LEU A 3 -7.82 -0.31 13.58
N SER A 4 -8.50 0.49 14.41
CA SER A 4 -9.96 0.51 14.48
C SER A 4 -10.57 1.02 13.17
N LYS A 5 -11.87 0.75 12.98
CA LYS A 5 -12.59 1.23 11.79
C LYS A 5 -12.63 2.76 11.76
N GLU A 6 -12.78 3.39 12.91
CA GLU A 6 -12.85 4.84 13.09
C GLU A 6 -11.54 5.51 12.63
N ILE A 7 -10.38 4.97 13.04
CA ILE A 7 -9.07 5.47 12.60
C ILE A 7 -8.92 5.31 11.09
N GLN A 8 -9.34 4.17 10.53
CA GLN A 8 -9.28 3.95 9.08
C GLN A 8 -10.19 4.93 8.30
N ASP A 9 -11.40 5.18 8.79
CA ASP A 9 -12.34 6.11 8.16
C ASP A 9 -11.84 7.56 8.23
N GLU A 10 -11.16 7.94 9.31
CA GLU A 10 -10.52 9.25 9.41
C GLU A 10 -9.33 9.38 8.44
N MET A 11 -8.48 8.35 8.31
CA MET A 11 -7.42 8.33 7.29
C MET A 11 -7.99 8.42 5.86
N ARG A 12 -9.13 7.76 5.58
CA ARG A 12 -9.84 7.88 4.29
C ARG A 12 -10.29 9.32 4.05
N ARG A 13 -10.93 9.95 5.04
CA ARG A 13 -11.38 11.35 4.97
C ARG A 13 -10.22 12.30 4.67
N GLN A 14 -9.11 12.16 5.40
CA GLN A 14 -7.90 12.98 5.19
C GLN A 14 -7.29 12.76 3.80
N THR A 15 -7.23 11.50 3.33
CA THR A 15 -6.72 11.17 1.99
C THR A 15 -7.56 11.83 0.89
N ILE A 16 -8.89 11.79 0.99
CA ILE A 16 -9.79 12.43 0.02
C ILE A 16 -9.64 13.96 0.05
N ALA A 17 -9.50 14.56 1.23
CA ALA A 17 -9.31 16.00 1.37
C ALA A 17 -7.99 16.46 0.72
N MET A 18 -6.88 15.77 1.01
CA MET A 18 -5.58 16.04 0.40
C MET A 18 -5.62 15.86 -1.12
N ALA A 19 -6.33 14.84 -1.60
CA ALA A 19 -6.47 14.60 -3.03
C ALA A 19 -7.09 15.76 -3.79
N LYS A 20 -8.15 16.34 -3.22
CA LYS A 20 -8.87 17.48 -3.79
C LYS A 20 -8.03 18.75 -3.72
N GLU A 21 -7.43 19.02 -2.56
CA GLU A 21 -6.62 20.22 -2.34
C GLU A 21 -5.39 20.26 -3.25
N LEU A 22 -4.72 19.13 -3.44
CA LEU A 22 -3.55 19.03 -4.32
C LEU A 22 -3.90 18.90 -5.80
N GLY A 23 -5.20 18.89 -6.16
CA GLY A 23 -5.64 18.78 -7.55
C GLY A 23 -5.20 17.49 -8.25
N VAL A 24 -5.11 16.38 -7.51
CA VAL A 24 -4.51 15.14 -8.06
C VAL A 24 -5.40 14.52 -9.13
N VAL A 25 -4.79 14.25 -10.29
CA VAL A 25 -5.39 13.44 -11.36
C VAL A 25 -4.51 12.21 -11.61
N GLY A 26 -5.06 11.03 -11.34
CA GLY A 26 -4.33 9.76 -11.44
C GLY A 26 -4.09 9.10 -10.08
N LEU A 27 -2.85 8.68 -9.81
CA LEU A 27 -2.48 7.98 -8.56
C LEU A 27 -1.88 8.92 -7.53
N MET A 28 -2.03 8.51 -6.27
CA MET A 28 -1.48 9.17 -5.11
C MET A 28 -1.24 8.15 -4.01
N ASN A 29 -0.25 8.43 -3.19
CA ASN A 29 0.03 7.71 -1.97
C ASN A 29 0.21 8.68 -0.82
N VAL A 30 -0.43 8.38 0.31
CA VAL A 30 -0.27 9.11 1.57
C VAL A 30 0.33 8.16 2.58
N GLN A 31 1.29 8.63 3.37
CA GLN A 31 1.87 7.89 4.48
C GLN A 31 1.47 8.55 5.79
N PHE A 32 0.91 7.75 6.69
CA PHE A 32 0.49 8.18 8.02
C PHE A 32 1.31 7.44 9.09
N ALA A 33 1.49 8.09 10.23
CA ALA A 33 1.86 7.44 11.48
C ALA A 33 0.69 7.53 12.46
N VAL A 34 0.39 6.44 13.16
CA VAL A 34 -0.68 6.40 14.17
C VAL A 34 -0.05 6.10 15.53
N LYS A 35 -0.29 6.98 16.51
CA LYS A 35 0.18 6.81 17.89
C LYS A 35 -1.02 6.92 18.84
N GLY A 36 -1.44 5.79 19.41
CA GLY A 36 -2.71 5.73 20.12
C GLY A 36 -3.86 6.02 19.16
N ASN A 37 -4.61 7.09 19.40
CA ASN A 37 -5.71 7.53 18.55
C ASN A 37 -5.33 8.71 17.63
N ASP A 38 -4.11 9.24 17.75
CA ASP A 38 -3.66 10.37 16.96
C ASP A 38 -3.10 9.91 15.61
N ILE A 39 -3.52 10.59 14.54
CA ILE A 39 -3.09 10.35 13.17
C ILE A 39 -2.19 11.52 12.73
N TYR A 40 -0.97 11.20 12.33
CA TYR A 40 0.02 12.16 11.83
C TYR A 40 0.28 11.88 10.35
N VAL A 41 0.29 12.93 9.52
CA VAL A 41 0.70 12.83 8.11
C VAL A 41 2.23 12.91 8.03
N LEU A 42 2.86 11.92 7.42
CA LEU A 42 4.31 11.92 7.18
C LEU A 42 4.64 12.60 5.86
N GLU A 43 4.05 12.12 4.77
CA GLU A 43 4.22 12.68 3.42
C GLU A 43 3.06 12.31 2.49
N VAL A 44 2.93 13.09 1.40
CA VAL A 44 2.02 12.84 0.29
C VAL A 44 2.81 12.79 -1.00
N ASN A 45 2.65 11.70 -1.74
CA ASN A 45 3.27 11.48 -3.04
C ASN A 45 2.16 11.49 -4.12
N PRO A 46 1.95 12.59 -4.87
CA PRO A 46 0.93 12.70 -5.92
C PRO A 46 1.38 11.99 -7.22
N ARG A 47 1.74 10.72 -7.09
CA ARG A 47 2.22 9.83 -8.16
C ARG A 47 1.99 8.37 -7.78
N ALA A 48 2.27 7.46 -8.72
CA ALA A 48 2.31 6.04 -8.43
C ALA A 48 3.39 5.72 -7.38
N SER A 49 3.02 4.93 -6.38
CA SER A 49 3.93 4.35 -5.40
C SER A 49 4.30 2.92 -5.78
N ARG A 50 5.38 2.42 -5.16
CA ARG A 50 5.79 1.01 -5.32
C ARG A 50 4.79 -0.02 -4.78
N THR A 51 3.77 0.42 -4.02
CA THR A 51 2.73 -0.46 -3.49
C THR A 51 1.57 -0.69 -4.46
N VAL A 52 1.47 0.09 -5.54
CA VAL A 52 0.37 -0.01 -6.52
C VAL A 52 0.22 -1.42 -7.12
N PRO A 53 1.30 -2.11 -7.56
CA PRO A 53 1.17 -3.47 -8.09
C PRO A 53 0.62 -4.47 -7.06
N PHE A 54 1.12 -4.41 -5.82
CA PHE A 54 0.63 -5.25 -4.72
C PHE A 54 -0.86 -5.01 -4.45
N VAL A 55 -1.28 -3.76 -4.26
CA VAL A 55 -2.68 -3.43 -4.00
C VAL A 55 -3.58 -3.87 -5.17
N SER A 56 -3.13 -3.66 -6.41
CA SER A 56 -3.86 -4.09 -7.61
C SER A 56 -4.09 -5.61 -7.63
N LYS A 57 -3.08 -6.39 -7.23
CA LYS A 57 -3.21 -7.85 -7.11
C LYS A 57 -4.15 -8.27 -5.98
N CYS A 58 -4.19 -7.53 -4.87
CA CYS A 58 -5.09 -7.81 -3.75
C CYS A 58 -6.56 -7.65 -4.12
N ILE A 59 -6.88 -6.58 -4.87
CA ILE A 59 -8.28 -6.24 -5.20
C ILE A 59 -8.73 -6.82 -6.55
N GLY A 60 -7.82 -7.40 -7.34
CA GLY A 60 -8.13 -7.96 -8.66
C GLY A 60 -8.28 -6.92 -9.79
N GLU A 61 -8.00 -5.65 -9.51
CA GLU A 61 -8.17 -4.53 -10.44
C GLU A 61 -6.86 -3.78 -10.65
N SER A 62 -6.58 -3.38 -11.89
CA SER A 62 -5.35 -2.64 -12.22
C SER A 62 -5.51 -1.15 -11.92
N LEU A 63 -5.08 -0.73 -10.73
CA LEU A 63 -5.11 0.68 -10.31
C LEU A 63 -4.31 1.58 -11.26
N ALA A 64 -3.17 1.10 -11.78
CA ALA A 64 -2.38 1.82 -12.76
C ALA A 64 -3.17 2.07 -14.06
N LYS A 65 -3.93 1.09 -14.53
CA LYS A 65 -4.79 1.23 -15.73
C LYS A 65 -5.95 2.20 -15.48
N VAL A 66 -6.61 2.10 -14.33
CA VAL A 66 -7.71 3.00 -13.95
C VAL A 66 -7.21 4.44 -13.89
N ALA A 67 -6.09 4.68 -13.21
CA ALA A 67 -5.52 6.02 -13.08
C ALA A 67 -4.99 6.59 -14.41
N ALA A 68 -4.36 5.76 -15.26
CA ALA A 68 -3.93 6.18 -16.59
C ALA A 68 -5.11 6.67 -17.43
N ARG A 69 -6.26 5.99 -17.35
CA ARG A 69 -7.50 6.41 -18.01
C ARG A 69 -8.06 7.71 -17.41
N CYS A 70 -7.98 7.89 -16.09
CA CYS A 70 -8.32 9.18 -15.45
C CYS A 70 -7.47 10.33 -15.99
N MET A 71 -6.15 10.13 -16.10
CA MET A 71 -5.25 11.12 -16.69
C MET A 71 -5.55 11.41 -18.17
N ALA A 72 -6.11 10.44 -18.89
CA ALA A 72 -6.58 10.60 -20.26
C ALA A 72 -8.02 11.17 -20.37
N GLY A 73 -8.64 11.59 -19.26
CA GLY A 73 -9.96 12.24 -19.23
C GLY A 73 -11.15 11.30 -18.98
N GLN A 74 -10.94 10.00 -18.76
CA GLN A 74 -12.01 9.07 -18.39
C GLN A 74 -12.22 9.06 -16.87
N SER A 75 -13.32 9.64 -16.40
CA SER A 75 -13.64 9.71 -14.97
C SER A 75 -13.75 8.32 -14.34
N LEU A 76 -13.55 8.24 -13.02
CA LEU A 76 -13.77 7.01 -12.24
C LEU A 76 -15.20 6.47 -12.42
N GLU A 77 -16.18 7.36 -12.53
CA GLU A 77 -17.58 7.01 -12.78
C GLU A 77 -17.77 6.33 -14.15
N SER A 78 -17.19 6.89 -15.22
CA SER A 78 -17.25 6.29 -16.56
C SER A 78 -16.59 4.91 -16.63
N GLN A 79 -15.64 4.65 -15.72
CA GLN A 79 -14.94 3.37 -15.60
C GLN A 79 -15.63 2.40 -14.65
N GLY A 80 -16.68 2.82 -13.93
CA GLY A 80 -17.36 2.01 -12.91
C GLY A 80 -16.53 1.78 -11.64
N PHE A 81 -15.45 2.55 -11.42
CA PHE A 81 -14.52 2.38 -10.30
C PHE A 81 -14.76 3.44 -9.22
N THR A 82 -15.94 3.43 -8.61
CA THR A 82 -16.39 4.47 -7.65
C THR A 82 -16.49 3.99 -6.21
N LYS A 83 -16.30 2.69 -5.96
CA LYS A 83 -16.37 2.08 -4.63
C LYS A 83 -15.06 1.40 -4.29
N GLU A 84 -14.62 1.57 -3.04
CA GLU A 84 -13.47 0.84 -2.50
C GLU A 84 -13.78 -0.67 -2.47
N ILE A 85 -12.85 -1.47 -2.97
CA ILE A 85 -12.94 -2.93 -2.95
C ILE A 85 -12.20 -3.42 -1.70
N ILE A 86 -12.93 -4.07 -0.78
CA ILE A 86 -12.36 -4.73 0.39
C ILE A 86 -12.27 -6.24 0.10
N PRO A 87 -11.07 -6.81 -0.07
CA PRO A 87 -10.91 -8.24 -0.32
C PRO A 87 -11.44 -9.11 0.83
N ASN A 88 -11.88 -10.32 0.51
CA ASN A 88 -12.33 -11.32 1.49
C ASN A 88 -11.21 -12.20 2.05
N ARG A 89 -9.94 -11.92 1.69
CA ARG A 89 -8.74 -12.65 2.12
C ARG A 89 -7.69 -11.67 2.60
N PHE A 90 -6.76 -12.17 3.41
CA PHE A 90 -5.57 -11.42 3.79
C PHE A 90 -4.49 -11.55 2.72
N ALA A 91 -3.85 -10.42 2.43
CA ALA A 91 -2.65 -10.33 1.62
C ALA A 91 -1.58 -9.62 2.45
N VAL A 92 -0.43 -10.26 2.61
CA VAL A 92 0.73 -9.71 3.31
C VAL A 92 1.86 -9.53 2.32
N LYS A 93 2.48 -8.35 2.35
CA LYS A 93 3.68 -8.05 1.59
C LYS A 93 4.89 -8.14 2.51
N GLU A 94 5.91 -8.90 2.12
CA GLU A 94 7.19 -8.96 2.84
C GLU A 94 8.33 -8.52 1.92
N ALA A 95 9.35 -7.88 2.49
CA ALA A 95 10.51 -7.38 1.78
C ALA A 95 11.61 -8.43 1.67
N VAL A 96 12.40 -8.39 0.59
CA VAL A 96 13.59 -9.22 0.41
C VAL A 96 14.83 -8.34 0.49
N PHE A 97 15.78 -8.72 1.35
CA PHE A 97 16.97 -7.92 1.65
C PHE A 97 18.25 -8.50 1.04
N PRO A 98 19.16 -7.64 0.54
CA PRO A 98 20.41 -8.10 -0.08
C PRO A 98 21.55 -8.33 0.92
N PHE A 99 21.29 -8.47 2.23
CA PHE A 99 22.36 -8.50 3.25
C PHE A 99 23.40 -9.61 3.02
N ALA A 100 22.98 -10.78 2.54
CA ALA A 100 23.88 -11.88 2.18
C ALA A 100 24.89 -11.52 1.05
N LYS A 101 24.60 -10.49 0.24
CA LYS A 101 25.50 -9.97 -0.79
C LYS A 101 26.58 -9.04 -0.22
N PHE A 102 26.38 -8.53 1.00
CA PHE A 102 27.22 -7.49 1.61
C PHE A 102 27.55 -7.82 3.08
N PRO A 103 28.42 -8.82 3.34
CA PRO A 103 28.67 -9.36 4.69
C PRO A 103 29.34 -8.38 5.67
N GLY A 104 29.85 -7.24 5.18
CA GLY A 104 30.41 -6.18 6.03
C GLY A 104 29.42 -5.09 6.43
N VAL A 105 28.14 -5.21 6.03
CA VAL A 105 27.09 -4.23 6.35
C VAL A 105 26.23 -4.76 7.49
N ASP A 106 25.89 -3.87 8.42
CA ASP A 106 24.96 -4.17 9.50
C ASP A 106 23.54 -4.44 8.96
N PRO A 107 22.97 -5.65 9.17
CA PRO A 107 21.65 -6.04 8.70
C PRO A 107 20.49 -5.44 9.53
N MET A 108 20.66 -4.23 10.04
CA MET A 108 19.62 -3.51 10.76
C MET A 108 18.72 -2.68 9.84
N LEU A 109 17.41 -2.73 10.12
CA LEU A 109 16.41 -1.86 9.52
C LEU A 109 16.54 -0.43 10.08
N GLY A 110 16.16 0.56 9.27
CA GLY A 110 16.24 1.97 9.65
C GLY A 110 15.28 2.82 8.82
N PRO A 111 15.40 4.15 8.90
CA PRO A 111 14.55 5.07 8.13
C PRO A 111 14.81 5.00 6.62
N GLU A 112 15.95 4.48 6.19
CA GLU A 112 16.29 4.27 4.79
C GLU A 112 15.83 2.89 4.29
N MET A 113 15.25 2.86 3.09
CA MET A 113 14.85 1.62 2.43
C MET A 113 16.06 0.86 1.87
N LYS A 114 16.34 -0.32 2.42
CA LYS A 114 17.45 -1.21 1.98
C LYS A 114 17.02 -2.45 1.17
N SER A 115 15.73 -2.74 1.06
CA SER A 115 15.25 -3.93 0.37
C SER A 115 15.28 -3.79 -1.16
N THR A 116 15.50 -4.90 -1.85
CA THR A 116 15.60 -4.97 -3.32
C THR A 116 14.40 -5.63 -3.97
N GLY A 117 13.71 -6.51 -3.24
CA GLY A 117 12.54 -7.24 -3.72
C GLY A 117 11.40 -7.24 -2.71
N GLU A 118 10.30 -7.86 -3.13
CA GLU A 118 9.13 -8.09 -2.29
C GLU A 118 8.42 -9.37 -2.71
N VAL A 119 7.75 -10.01 -1.75
CA VAL A 119 6.92 -11.20 -1.94
C VAL A 119 5.53 -10.96 -1.38
N MET A 120 4.57 -11.77 -1.83
CA MET A 120 3.17 -11.66 -1.43
C MET A 120 2.67 -13.02 -0.93
N GLY A 121 2.24 -13.07 0.34
CA GLY A 121 1.51 -14.20 0.92
C GLY A 121 0.01 -13.93 0.96
N VAL A 122 -0.81 -14.92 0.61
CA VAL A 122 -2.28 -14.82 0.60
C VAL A 122 -2.89 -15.94 1.44
N GLY A 123 -3.82 -15.60 2.33
CA GLY A 123 -4.44 -16.55 3.25
C GLY A 123 -5.84 -16.13 3.72
N GLN A 124 -6.56 -17.07 4.31
CA GLN A 124 -7.87 -16.82 4.94
C GLN A 124 -7.72 -16.08 6.26
N THR A 125 -6.59 -16.27 6.94
CA THR A 125 -6.23 -15.56 8.16
C THR A 125 -4.98 -14.74 7.94
N PHE A 126 -4.75 -13.77 8.82
CA PHE A 126 -3.48 -13.03 8.83
C PHE A 126 -2.29 -13.94 9.02
N GLY A 127 -2.33 -14.83 10.01
CA GLY A 127 -1.22 -15.70 10.34
C GLY A 127 -0.83 -16.59 9.16
N GLU A 128 -1.81 -17.10 8.43
CA GLU A 128 -1.56 -17.87 7.20
C GLU A 128 -0.92 -17.01 6.10
N ALA A 129 -1.46 -15.82 5.84
CA ALA A 129 -0.91 -14.92 4.82
C ALA A 129 0.52 -14.47 5.17
N PHE A 130 0.76 -14.15 6.44
CA PHE A 130 2.06 -13.75 6.98
C PHE A 130 3.06 -14.90 6.87
N TYR A 131 2.69 -16.11 7.32
CA TYR A 131 3.54 -17.30 7.20
C TYR A 131 3.96 -17.56 5.76
N LYS A 132 3.03 -17.46 4.80
CA LYS A 132 3.35 -17.62 3.38
C LYS A 132 4.25 -16.51 2.84
N ALA A 133 4.11 -15.28 3.33
CA ALA A 133 4.97 -14.17 2.93
C ALA A 133 6.40 -14.37 3.44
N VAL A 134 6.58 -14.73 4.72
CA VAL A 134 7.90 -15.03 5.30
C VAL A 134 8.55 -16.23 4.60
N LEU A 135 7.80 -17.32 4.40
CA LEU A 135 8.31 -18.47 3.64
C LEU A 135 8.75 -18.08 2.22
N GLY A 136 8.06 -17.11 1.61
CA GLY A 136 8.40 -16.57 0.29
C GLY A 136 9.64 -15.68 0.29
N SER A 137 9.92 -14.95 1.37
CA SER A 137 11.06 -14.03 1.45
C SER A 137 12.40 -14.75 1.68
N ASN A 138 12.35 -16.04 2.00
CA ASN A 138 13.48 -16.85 2.46
C ASN A 138 14.11 -16.29 3.75
N ASP A 139 13.29 -15.68 4.61
CA ASP A 139 13.65 -15.36 6.01
C ASP A 139 13.35 -16.52 6.96
#